data_AF-A0A845E5F7-F1
#
_entry.id   AF-A0A845E5F7-F1
#
_cell.length_a   1.000
_cell.length_b   1.000
_cell.length_c   1.000
_cell.angle_alpha   90.00
_cell.angle_beta   90.00
_cell.angle_gamma   90.00
#
_symmetry.space_group_name_H-M   'P 1'
#
loop_
_entity.id
_entity.type
_entity.pdbx_description
1 polymer ?
#
loop_
_entity_poly.entity_id
_entity_poly.type
_entity_poly.pdbx_seq_one_letter_code
_entity_poly.pdbx_strand_id
1 'polypeptide(L)'
;MEGKLEVRILTNLFFFAVVVALVVFFLVPQVEKELPQGVFYKEDVPLPTNLHPTVEKRKDQLVEKVKGAGINIVITEGHRSVERQDKLYEQGRSSNGQIVTHARGGESYHNYGLAIDFALEHEDGRIIWDTEYDGNGNGRSDWLEIVKAAKGLGFEWGGDWENFKDYPHLQMDFGLSIRELKRGKRPEVDEYADEE
;
A
#
# COMPACT_ATOMS: atom_id res chain seq x y z
N MET A 1 -59.25 -25.76 21.33
CA MET A 1 -57.89 -25.91 21.91
C MET A 1 -56.82 -25.28 21.03
N GLU A 2 -57.01 -25.21 19.71
CA GLU A 2 -56.03 -24.70 18.74
C GLU A 2 -55.61 -23.24 18.99
N GLY A 3 -56.53 -22.31 19.24
CA GLY A 3 -56.17 -20.89 19.42
C GLY A 3 -55.27 -20.59 20.65
N LYS A 4 -55.31 -21.42 21.71
CA LYS A 4 -54.39 -21.24 22.86
C LYS A 4 -52.98 -21.74 22.55
N LEU A 5 -52.86 -22.72 21.65
CA LEU A 5 -51.57 -23.25 21.21
C LEU A 5 -50.89 -22.26 20.26
N GLU A 6 -51.64 -21.67 19.32
CA GLU A 6 -51.13 -20.64 18.41
C GLU A 6 -50.63 -19.38 19.13
N VAL A 7 -51.40 -18.86 20.09
CA VAL A 7 -50.99 -17.69 20.90
C VAL A 7 -49.70 -17.99 21.69
N ARG A 8 -49.55 -19.21 22.21
CA ARG A 8 -48.34 -19.62 22.95
C ARG A 8 -47.11 -19.74 22.04
N ILE A 9 -47.29 -20.25 20.82
CA ILE A 9 -46.21 -20.32 19.81
C ILE A 9 -45.78 -18.91 19.40
N LEU A 10 -46.73 -18.02 19.10
CA LEU A 10 -46.44 -16.63 18.72
C LEU A 10 -45.74 -15.87 19.83
N THR A 11 -46.15 -16.05 21.09
CA THR A 11 -45.53 -15.40 22.25
C THR A 11 -44.09 -15.89 22.45
N ASN A 12 -43.85 -17.19 22.28
CA ASN A 12 -42.50 -17.78 22.37
C ASN A 12 -41.59 -17.31 21.24
N LEU A 13 -42.11 -17.20 20.01
CA LEU A 13 -41.36 -16.68 18.87
C LEU A 13 -41.02 -15.20 19.06
N PHE A 14 -41.95 -14.40 19.56
CA PHE A 14 -41.71 -13.00 19.88
C PHE A 14 -40.63 -12.86 20.96
N PHE A 15 -40.74 -13.63 22.06
CA PHE A 15 -39.75 -13.60 23.12
C PHE A 15 -38.37 -14.05 22.64
N PHE A 16 -38.31 -15.10 21.80
CA PHE A 16 -37.07 -15.55 21.18
C PHE A 16 -36.46 -14.45 20.29
N ALA A 17 -37.26 -13.78 19.46
CA ALA A 17 -36.78 -12.69 18.62
C ALA A 17 -36.25 -11.51 19.45
N VAL A 18 -36.91 -11.16 20.55
CA VAL A 18 -36.45 -10.12 21.48
C VAL A 18 -35.13 -10.52 22.14
N VAL A 19 -35.00 -11.77 22.59
CA VAL A 19 -33.74 -12.27 23.19
C VAL A 19 -32.62 -12.25 22.15
N VAL A 20 -32.85 -12.70 20.93
CA VAL A 20 -31.86 -12.61 19.85
C VAL A 20 -31.49 -11.16 19.56
N ALA A 21 -32.46 -10.25 19.49
CA ALA A 21 -32.19 -8.83 19.26
C ALA A 21 -31.37 -8.21 20.41
N LEU A 22 -31.65 -8.57 21.67
CA LEU A 22 -30.87 -8.12 22.82
C LEU A 22 -29.46 -8.72 22.79
N VAL A 23 -29.30 -10.00 22.47
CA VAL A 23 -27.99 -10.62 22.30
C VAL A 23 -27.22 -9.93 21.19
N VAL A 24 -27.84 -9.65 20.04
CA VAL A 24 -27.20 -8.90 18.96
C VAL A 24 -26.80 -7.51 19.44
N PHE A 25 -27.71 -6.77 20.07
CA PHE A 25 -27.49 -5.39 20.51
C PHE A 25 -26.40 -5.26 21.58
N PHE A 26 -26.28 -6.22 22.51
CA PHE A 26 -25.31 -6.16 23.61
C PHE A 26 -24.02 -6.95 23.34
N LEU A 27 -24.10 -8.10 22.66
CA LEU A 27 -22.95 -8.98 22.41
C LEU A 27 -22.16 -8.56 21.17
N VAL A 28 -22.81 -8.12 20.09
CA VAL A 28 -22.10 -7.76 18.84
C VAL A 28 -21.14 -6.59 19.06
N PRO A 29 -21.51 -5.47 19.75
CA PRO A 29 -20.56 -4.40 20.00
C PRO A 29 -19.37 -4.81 20.88
N GLN A 30 -19.55 -5.80 21.75
CA GLN A 30 -18.48 -6.34 22.58
C GLN A 30 -17.56 -7.25 21.75
N VAL A 31 -18.13 -8.08 20.88
CA VAL A 31 -17.39 -8.91 19.94
C VAL A 31 -16.66 -8.06 18.91
N GLU A 32 -17.23 -6.96 18.42
CA GLU A 32 -16.55 -6.02 17.51
C GLU A 32 -15.31 -5.35 18.14
N LYS A 33 -15.32 -5.13 19.45
CA LYS A 33 -14.14 -4.62 20.18
C LYS A 33 -13.03 -5.66 20.32
N GLU A 34 -13.39 -6.94 20.40
CA GLU A 34 -12.46 -8.07 20.59
C GLU A 34 -12.02 -8.70 19.25
N LEU A 35 -12.78 -8.49 18.18
CA LEU A 35 -12.42 -8.94 16.83
C LEU A 35 -11.40 -7.98 16.19
N PRO A 36 -10.49 -8.49 15.36
CA PRO A 36 -9.55 -7.63 14.63
C PRO A 36 -10.32 -6.63 13.75
N GLN A 37 -9.87 -5.38 13.74
CA GLN A 37 -10.44 -4.33 12.89
C GLN A 37 -10.57 -4.83 11.44
N GLY A 38 -11.79 -4.86 10.91
CA GLY A 38 -12.07 -5.27 9.53
C GLY A 38 -12.93 -6.52 9.31
N VAL A 39 -13.57 -7.08 10.35
CA VAL A 39 -14.57 -8.15 10.19
C VAL A 39 -15.86 -7.63 9.51
N PHE A 40 -16.23 -6.37 9.74
CA PHE A 40 -17.43 -5.74 9.17
C PHE A 40 -17.19 -4.49 8.32
N TYR A 41 -15.95 -3.99 8.22
CA TYR A 41 -15.70 -2.70 7.57
C TYR A 41 -15.73 -2.78 6.05
N LYS A 42 -16.71 -2.06 5.48
CA LYS A 42 -16.74 -1.59 4.11
C LYS A 42 -17.17 -0.12 4.14
N GLU A 43 -16.29 0.75 4.61
CA GLU A 43 -16.42 2.17 4.27
C GLU A 43 -15.88 2.34 2.85
N ASP A 44 -16.65 3.04 2.00
CA ASP A 44 -16.18 3.47 0.67
C ASP A 44 -15.14 4.59 0.84
N VAL A 45 -13.99 4.25 1.41
CA VAL A 45 -12.86 5.16 1.56
C VAL A 45 -12.27 5.38 0.17
N PRO A 46 -12.28 6.61 -0.35
CA PRO A 46 -11.75 6.89 -1.68
C PRO A 46 -10.27 6.49 -1.75
N LEU A 47 -9.84 6.08 -2.94
CA LEU A 47 -8.42 5.88 -3.19
C LEU A 47 -7.73 7.26 -3.22
N PRO A 48 -6.50 7.35 -2.68
CA PRO A 48 -5.73 8.57 -2.79
C PRO A 48 -5.41 8.85 -4.27
N THR A 49 -5.12 10.11 -4.57
CA THR A 49 -4.73 10.55 -5.93
C THR A 49 -3.27 11.00 -6.00
N ASN A 50 -2.59 11.08 -4.86
CA ASN A 50 -1.23 11.55 -4.69
C ASN A 50 -0.45 10.60 -3.77
N LEU A 51 0.86 10.83 -3.62
CA LEU A 51 1.67 10.17 -2.62
C LEU A 51 1.18 10.53 -1.21
N HIS A 52 1.36 9.59 -0.28
CA HIS A 52 1.20 9.88 1.14
C HIS A 52 2.24 10.93 1.58
N PRO A 53 1.91 11.93 2.42
CA PRO A 53 2.83 13.01 2.79
C PRO A 53 4.18 12.53 3.33
N THR A 54 4.17 11.49 4.18
CA THR A 54 5.41 10.88 4.68
C THR A 54 6.25 10.28 3.55
N VAL A 55 5.62 9.59 2.60
CA VAL A 55 6.33 8.98 1.45
C VAL A 55 6.89 10.06 0.54
N GLU A 56 6.15 11.12 0.29
CA GLU A 56 6.61 12.28 -0.47
C GLU A 56 7.82 12.94 0.20
N LYS A 57 7.74 13.21 1.52
CA LYS A 57 8.85 13.75 2.30
C LYS A 57 10.08 12.85 2.25
N ARG A 58 9.93 11.54 2.45
CA ARG A 58 11.06 10.59 2.40
C ARG A 58 11.64 10.46 1.00
N LYS A 59 10.81 10.54 -0.05
CA LYS A 59 11.25 10.60 -1.46
C LYS A 59 12.11 11.84 -1.71
N ASP A 60 11.69 13.02 -1.26
CA ASP A 60 12.48 14.25 -1.44
C ASP A 60 13.80 14.19 -0.66
N GLN A 61 13.78 13.71 0.58
CA GLN A 61 14.98 13.47 1.39
C GLN A 61 15.94 12.46 0.74
N LEU A 62 15.41 11.41 0.11
CA LEU A 62 16.21 10.43 -0.62
C LEU A 62 16.94 11.10 -1.79
N VAL A 63 16.21 11.86 -2.62
CA VAL A 63 16.75 12.57 -3.77
C VAL A 63 17.86 13.54 -3.35
N GLU A 64 17.62 14.34 -2.32
CA GLU A 64 18.61 15.28 -1.80
C GLU A 64 19.87 14.56 -1.29
N LYS A 65 19.68 13.49 -0.50
CA LYS A 65 20.77 12.75 0.13
C LYS A 65 21.70 12.10 -0.89
N VAL A 66 21.15 11.48 -1.94
CA VAL A 66 21.97 10.78 -2.94
C VAL A 66 22.60 11.76 -3.93
N LYS A 67 21.94 12.88 -4.23
CA LYS A 67 22.56 13.99 -4.97
C LYS A 67 23.78 14.56 -4.23
N GLY A 68 23.70 14.69 -2.91
CA GLY A 68 24.84 15.07 -2.07
C GLY A 68 26.02 14.09 -2.12
N ALA A 69 25.77 12.84 -2.52
CA ALA A 69 26.78 11.81 -2.74
C ALA A 69 27.25 11.72 -4.21
N GLY A 70 26.85 12.65 -5.08
CA GLY A 70 27.22 12.65 -6.50
C GLY A 70 26.41 11.68 -7.36
N ILE A 71 25.28 11.17 -6.87
CA ILE A 71 24.42 10.22 -7.60
C ILE A 71 23.18 10.94 -8.13
N ASN A 72 22.94 10.83 -9.43
CA ASN A 72 21.75 11.37 -10.08
C ASN A 72 20.64 10.32 -10.10
N ILE A 73 19.58 10.57 -9.33
CA ILE A 73 18.39 9.73 -9.23
C ILE A 73 17.21 10.42 -9.92
N VAL A 74 16.37 9.62 -10.59
CA VAL A 74 15.08 10.06 -11.14
C VAL A 74 13.99 9.18 -10.56
N ILE A 75 12.93 9.81 -10.04
CA ILE A 75 11.71 9.11 -9.64
C ILE A 75 10.87 8.90 -10.91
N THR A 76 10.81 7.66 -11.36
CA THR A 76 10.09 7.30 -12.60
C THR A 76 8.61 7.11 -12.35
N GLU A 77 8.23 6.78 -11.12
CA GLU A 77 6.84 6.62 -10.74
C GLU A 77 6.57 6.91 -9.26
N GLY A 78 5.36 7.41 -8.96
CA GLY A 78 4.85 7.60 -7.60
C GLY A 78 3.47 6.96 -7.46
N HIS A 79 2.46 7.76 -7.13
CA HIS A 79 1.08 7.26 -7.14
C HIS A 79 0.64 6.83 -8.55
N ARG A 80 -0.01 5.66 -8.64
CA ARG A 80 -0.49 5.05 -9.88
C ARG A 80 -1.97 4.73 -9.73
N SER A 81 -2.82 5.21 -10.65
CA SER A 81 -4.25 4.88 -10.61
C SER A 81 -4.50 3.37 -10.81
N VAL A 82 -5.67 2.90 -10.36
CA VAL A 82 -6.12 1.51 -10.55
C VAL A 82 -6.16 1.14 -12.03
N GLU A 83 -6.69 2.03 -12.86
CA GLU A 83 -6.82 1.82 -14.30
C GLU A 83 -5.44 1.73 -14.97
N ARG A 84 -4.47 2.53 -14.51
CA ARG A 84 -3.10 2.45 -15.01
C ARG A 84 -2.43 1.15 -14.58
N GLN A 85 -2.66 0.71 -13.34
CA GLN A 85 -2.14 -0.57 -12.85
C GLN A 85 -2.74 -1.75 -13.61
N ASP A 86 -4.04 -1.73 -13.93
CA ASP A 86 -4.67 -2.77 -14.74
C ASP A 86 -4.07 -2.82 -16.15
N LYS A 87 -3.79 -1.68 -16.78
CA LYS A 87 -3.08 -1.64 -18.07
C LYS A 87 -1.69 -2.27 -18.00
N LEU A 88 -0.93 -2.03 -16.93
CA LEU A 88 0.37 -2.68 -16.71
C LEU A 88 0.23 -4.18 -16.47
N TYR A 89 -0.81 -4.59 -15.74
CA TYR A 89 -1.13 -6.00 -15.53
C TYR A 89 -1.51 -6.70 -16.85
N GLU A 90 -2.20 -6.03 -17.77
CA GLU A 90 -2.54 -6.59 -19.08
C GLU A 90 -1.31 -6.82 -19.98
N GLN A 91 -0.22 -6.09 -19.76
CA GLN A 91 1.01 -6.18 -20.55
C GLN A 91 1.67 -7.57 -20.44
N GLY A 92 1.99 -8.16 -21.59
CA GLY A 92 2.51 -9.52 -21.70
C GLY A 92 1.48 -10.62 -21.40
N ARG A 93 0.20 -10.25 -21.22
CA ARG A 93 -0.93 -11.17 -21.00
C ARG A 93 -1.97 -11.03 -22.11
N SER A 94 -2.73 -9.94 -22.07
CA SER A 94 -3.76 -9.59 -23.06
C SER A 94 -3.29 -8.49 -24.03
N SER A 95 -2.18 -7.82 -23.73
CA SER A 95 -1.49 -6.90 -24.64
C SER A 95 -0.01 -7.29 -24.82
N ASN A 96 0.60 -6.81 -25.90
CA ASN A 96 2.00 -7.12 -26.21
C ASN A 96 2.97 -6.45 -25.22
N GLY A 97 4.11 -7.09 -24.97
CA GLY A 97 5.18 -6.57 -24.11
C GLY A 97 5.65 -7.61 -23.10
N GLN A 98 6.63 -7.26 -22.28
CA GLN A 98 7.06 -8.09 -21.15
C GLN A 98 6.12 -7.89 -19.96
N ILE A 99 5.94 -8.92 -19.13
CA ILE A 99 5.21 -8.80 -17.87
C ILE A 99 6.05 -7.91 -16.94
N VAL A 100 5.51 -6.76 -16.57
CA VAL A 100 6.16 -5.79 -15.67
C VAL A 100 5.56 -5.80 -14.26
N THR A 101 4.43 -6.47 -14.06
CA THR A 101 3.80 -6.59 -12.74
C THR A 101 2.90 -7.82 -12.66
N HIS A 102 2.73 -8.35 -11.45
CA HIS A 102 1.72 -9.36 -11.12
C HIS A 102 0.52 -8.80 -10.33
N ALA A 103 0.58 -7.53 -9.91
CA ALA A 103 -0.48 -6.88 -9.16
C ALA A 103 -1.54 -6.30 -10.12
N ARG A 104 -2.82 -6.56 -9.85
CA ARG A 104 -3.94 -5.88 -10.51
C ARG A 104 -4.18 -4.50 -9.90
N GLY A 105 -5.07 -3.73 -10.49
CA GLY A 105 -5.57 -2.50 -9.92
C GLY A 105 -6.09 -2.70 -8.48
N GLY A 106 -5.58 -1.89 -7.55
CA GLY A 106 -5.84 -2.01 -6.12
C GLY A 106 -5.03 -3.08 -5.40
N GLU A 107 -4.05 -3.71 -6.07
CA GLU A 107 -3.17 -4.73 -5.46
C GLU A 107 -1.72 -4.28 -5.38
N SER A 108 -1.44 -3.02 -5.69
CA SER A 108 -0.12 -2.40 -5.59
C SER A 108 -0.14 -1.24 -4.59
N TYR A 109 0.93 -1.08 -3.81
CA TYR A 109 1.11 0.06 -2.91
C TYR A 109 1.13 1.42 -3.67
N HIS A 110 1.48 1.43 -4.97
CA HIS A 110 1.36 2.64 -5.79
C HIS A 110 -0.10 3.13 -5.90
N ASN A 111 -1.10 2.22 -5.86
CA ASN A 111 -2.52 2.59 -5.89
C ASN A 111 -2.99 3.29 -4.62
N TYR A 112 -2.17 3.26 -3.57
CA TYR A 112 -2.43 3.86 -2.28
C TYR A 112 -1.47 5.02 -1.97
N GLY A 113 -0.63 5.42 -2.94
CA GLY A 113 0.35 6.50 -2.74
C GLY A 113 1.49 6.11 -1.79
N LEU A 114 1.74 4.81 -1.62
CA LEU A 114 2.67 4.26 -0.63
C LEU A 114 3.97 3.70 -1.24
N ALA A 115 4.20 3.92 -2.53
CA ALA A 115 5.37 3.44 -3.24
C ALA A 115 5.86 4.44 -4.29
N ILE A 116 7.14 4.32 -4.62
CA ILE A 116 7.83 5.05 -5.68
C ILE A 116 8.71 4.07 -6.45
N ASP A 117 8.88 4.31 -7.74
CA ASP A 117 9.88 3.66 -8.56
C ASP A 117 10.99 4.66 -8.89
N PHE A 118 12.23 4.20 -8.91
CA PHE A 118 13.38 5.02 -9.28
C PHE A 118 14.22 4.41 -10.39
N ALA A 119 15.02 5.26 -11.00
CA ALA A 119 16.10 4.90 -11.91
C ALA A 119 17.30 5.83 -11.69
N LEU A 120 18.42 5.49 -12.30
CA LEU A 120 19.60 6.35 -12.36
C LEU A 120 19.51 7.25 -13.59
N GLU A 121 20.06 8.46 -13.50
CA GLU A 121 20.23 9.35 -14.63
C GLU A 121 21.73 9.53 -14.91
N HIS A 122 22.15 9.15 -16.11
CA HIS A 122 23.51 9.35 -16.57
C HIS A 122 23.79 10.85 -16.76
N GLU A 123 25.06 11.28 -16.71
CA GLU A 123 25.45 12.70 -16.87
C GLU A 123 24.96 13.36 -18.17
N ASP A 124 24.66 12.57 -19.20
CA ASP A 124 24.12 13.02 -20.49
C ASP A 124 22.57 13.07 -20.53
N GLY A 125 21.91 12.87 -19.38
CA GLY A 125 20.46 12.91 -19.22
C GLY A 125 19.74 11.61 -19.60
N ARG A 126 20.47 10.54 -19.94
CA ARG A 126 19.84 9.23 -20.21
C ARG A 126 19.42 8.55 -18.91
N ILE A 127 18.19 8.06 -18.85
CA ILE A 127 17.71 7.22 -17.76
C ILE A 127 18.19 5.78 -17.95
N ILE A 128 18.78 5.19 -16.92
CA ILE A 128 19.35 3.84 -16.95
C ILE A 128 18.84 3.00 -15.77
N TRP A 129 18.62 1.71 -16.05
CA TRP A 129 18.20 0.68 -15.08
C TRP A 129 19.34 -0.34 -14.89
N ASP A 130 20.55 0.16 -14.70
CA ASP A 130 21.74 -0.66 -14.47
C ASP A 130 22.05 -0.69 -12.97
N THR A 131 21.84 -1.85 -12.34
CA THR A 131 22.07 -2.04 -10.90
C THR A 131 23.54 -2.08 -10.53
N GLU A 132 24.47 -2.17 -11.49
CA GLU A 132 25.91 -2.23 -11.26
C GLU A 132 26.62 -0.92 -11.62
N TYR A 133 25.89 0.08 -12.12
CA TYR A 133 26.45 1.37 -12.52
C TYR A 133 27.07 2.12 -11.32
N ASP A 134 28.27 2.65 -11.54
CA ASP A 134 29.05 3.48 -10.60
C ASP A 134 29.40 4.79 -11.29
N GLY A 135 28.46 5.74 -11.28
CA GLY A 135 28.59 7.05 -11.91
C GLY A 135 29.37 8.04 -11.06
N ASN A 136 29.40 7.86 -9.74
CA ASN A 136 30.17 8.71 -8.84
C ASN A 136 31.65 8.28 -8.72
N GLY A 137 32.03 7.11 -9.26
CA GLY A 137 33.40 6.62 -9.36
C GLY A 137 34.01 6.15 -8.04
N ASN A 138 33.18 5.82 -7.05
CA ASN A 138 33.65 5.44 -5.71
C ASN A 138 33.92 3.93 -5.55
N GLY A 139 33.72 3.14 -6.60
CA GLY A 139 33.91 1.69 -6.63
C GLY A 139 32.71 0.91 -6.10
N ARG A 140 31.53 1.53 -5.98
CA ARG A 140 30.31 0.91 -5.49
C ARG A 140 29.15 1.21 -6.43
N SER A 141 28.19 0.30 -6.51
CA SER A 141 26.97 0.51 -7.29
C SER A 141 26.14 1.66 -6.72
N ASP A 142 25.90 2.69 -7.53
CA ASP A 142 25.04 3.82 -7.20
C ASP A 142 23.62 3.34 -6.86
N TRP A 143 23.13 2.30 -7.55
CA TRP A 143 21.83 1.69 -7.28
C TRP A 143 21.75 1.18 -5.84
N LEU A 144 22.76 0.44 -5.39
CA LEU A 144 22.81 -0.10 -4.04
C LEU A 144 23.04 1.00 -2.99
N GLU A 145 23.69 2.09 -3.35
CA GLU A 145 23.81 3.27 -2.48
C GLU A 145 22.49 4.01 -2.30
N ILE A 146 21.70 4.19 -3.37
CA ILE A 146 20.32 4.68 -3.30
C ILE A 146 19.49 3.77 -2.40
N VAL A 147 19.53 2.45 -2.63
CA VAL A 147 18.78 1.47 -1.81
C VAL A 147 19.16 1.56 -0.35
N LYS A 148 20.46 1.63 -0.03
CA LYS A 148 20.93 1.79 1.35
C LYS A 148 20.40 3.09 1.98
N ALA A 149 20.41 4.19 1.23
CA ALA A 149 19.86 5.46 1.69
C ALA A 149 18.34 5.39 1.91
N ALA A 150 17.61 4.77 0.99
CA ALA A 150 16.15 4.58 1.05
C ALA A 150 15.75 3.72 2.26
N LYS A 151 16.42 2.59 2.49
CA LYS A 151 16.20 1.76 3.68
C LYS A 151 16.46 2.53 4.98
N GLY A 152 17.51 3.36 5.00
CA GLY A 152 17.77 4.27 6.12
C GLY A 152 16.69 5.33 6.35
N LEU A 153 15.86 5.61 5.35
CA LEU A 153 14.71 6.51 5.44
C LEU A 153 13.39 5.78 5.72
N GLY A 154 13.42 4.45 5.87
CA GLY A 154 12.25 3.63 6.19
C GLY A 154 11.55 3.00 4.99
N PHE A 155 12.13 3.06 3.79
CA PHE A 155 11.62 2.31 2.64
C PHE A 155 12.02 0.83 2.72
N GLU A 156 11.10 -0.04 2.33
CA GLU A 156 11.38 -1.39 1.88
C GLU A 156 11.76 -1.37 0.40
N TRP A 157 12.54 -2.36 -0.05
CA TRP A 157 13.03 -2.43 -1.42
C TRP A 157 12.55 -3.70 -2.13
N GLY A 158 12.01 -3.57 -3.34
CA GLY A 158 11.50 -4.69 -4.13
C GLY A 158 12.59 -5.68 -4.59
N GLY A 159 13.87 -5.25 -4.60
CA GLY A 159 15.00 -6.15 -4.86
C GLY A 159 15.27 -7.18 -3.74
N ASP A 160 14.72 -6.96 -2.54
CA ASP A 160 14.81 -7.90 -1.42
C ASP A 160 13.73 -9.00 -1.48
N TRP A 161 12.72 -8.87 -2.34
CA TRP A 161 11.64 -9.85 -2.43
C TRP A 161 12.17 -11.24 -2.85
N GLU A 162 11.61 -12.29 -2.26
CA GLU A 162 12.02 -13.68 -2.53
C GLU A 162 11.71 -14.09 -3.98
N ASN A 163 10.60 -13.59 -4.52
CA ASN A 163 10.12 -13.89 -5.85
C ASN A 163 9.76 -12.59 -6.58
N PHE A 164 9.97 -12.57 -7.90
CA PHE A 164 9.66 -11.42 -8.76
C PHE A 164 10.29 -10.11 -8.23
N LYS A 165 11.62 -10.10 -8.11
CA LYS A 165 12.36 -8.92 -7.66
C LYS A 165 12.08 -7.73 -8.56
N ASP A 166 11.64 -6.64 -7.95
CA ASP A 166 11.36 -5.38 -8.60
C ASP A 166 12.39 -4.36 -8.14
N TYR A 167 13.51 -4.27 -8.87
CA TYR A 167 14.66 -3.48 -8.45
C TYR A 167 14.36 -1.97 -8.36
N PRO A 168 13.55 -1.35 -9.23
CA PRO A 168 13.14 0.04 -9.10
C PRO A 168 12.27 0.36 -7.88
N HIS A 169 11.56 -0.63 -7.35
CA HIS A 169 10.45 -0.42 -6.43
C HIS A 169 10.90 -0.14 -4.99
N LEU A 170 10.39 0.95 -4.42
CA LEU A 170 10.51 1.30 -3.00
C LEU A 170 9.13 1.55 -2.41
N GLN A 171 8.85 1.00 -1.22
CA GLN A 171 7.55 1.18 -0.56
C GLN A 171 7.67 1.46 0.94
N MET A 172 6.63 2.08 1.50
CA MET A 172 6.41 2.17 2.94
C MET A 172 5.00 1.64 3.22
N ASP A 173 4.89 0.45 3.81
CA ASP A 173 3.59 -0.20 4.02
C ASP A 173 2.87 0.29 5.29
N PHE A 174 3.60 0.93 6.21
CA PHE A 174 3.11 1.34 7.54
C PHE A 174 2.52 0.19 8.34
N GLY A 175 3.00 -1.04 8.12
CA GLY A 175 2.45 -2.27 8.70
C GLY A 175 1.08 -2.67 8.15
N LEU A 176 0.60 -2.04 7.06
CA LEU A 176 -0.67 -2.35 6.43
C LEU A 176 -0.48 -3.28 5.24
N SER A 177 -1.26 -4.36 5.23
CA SER A 177 -1.35 -5.23 4.06
C SER A 177 -2.21 -4.62 2.95
N ILE A 178 -1.96 -5.02 1.70
CA ILE A 178 -2.85 -4.72 0.56
C ILE A 178 -4.31 -5.07 0.86
N ARG A 179 -4.57 -6.17 1.58
CA ARG A 179 -5.93 -6.59 1.97
C ARG A 179 -6.61 -5.56 2.87
N GLU A 180 -5.88 -4.96 3.79
CA GLU A 180 -6.39 -3.92 4.68
C GLU A 180 -6.61 -2.61 3.94
N LEU A 181 -5.68 -2.24 3.05
CA LEU A 181 -5.82 -1.07 2.18
C LEU A 181 -7.06 -1.18 1.27
N LYS A 182 -7.31 -2.36 0.69
CA LYS A 182 -8.55 -2.67 -0.08
C LYS A 182 -9.84 -2.56 0.75
N ARG A 183 -9.74 -2.67 2.08
CA ARG A 183 -10.87 -2.53 3.03
C ARG A 183 -11.01 -1.12 3.61
N GLY A 184 -10.21 -0.18 3.13
CA GLY A 184 -10.30 1.22 3.52
C GLY A 184 -9.35 1.65 4.64
N LYS A 185 -8.56 0.75 5.24
CA LYS A 185 -7.50 1.20 6.16
C LYS A 185 -6.51 2.09 5.40
N ARG A 186 -5.99 3.11 6.07
CA ARG A 186 -4.96 4.01 5.55
C ARG A 186 -3.95 4.28 6.65
N PRO A 187 -2.67 4.53 6.32
CA PRO A 187 -1.73 5.05 7.29
C PRO A 187 -2.25 6.38 7.85
N GLU A 188 -2.00 6.62 9.14
CA GLU A 188 -2.24 7.94 9.72
C GLU A 188 -1.19 8.90 9.14
N VAL A 189 -1.64 10.11 8.81
CA VAL A 189 -0.72 11.20 8.53
C VAL A 189 -0.32 11.72 9.90
N ASP A 190 0.92 11.51 10.31
CA ASP A 190 1.47 12.22 11.47
C ASP A 190 1.27 13.73 11.19
N GLU A 191 0.31 14.37 11.87
CA GLU A 191 0.22 15.82 11.87
C GLU A 191 1.57 16.34 12.34
N TYR A 192 2.13 17.26 11.55
CA TYR A 192 3.44 17.87 11.72
C TYR A 192 3.84 17.89 13.21
N ALA A 193 4.75 17.00 13.60
CA ALA A 193 5.57 17.27 14.76
C ALA A 193 6.30 18.57 14.41
N ASP A 194 5.86 19.65 15.04
CA ASP A 194 6.39 20.99 14.86
C ASP A 194 7.91 20.93 14.76
N GLU A 195 8.45 21.65 13.77
CA GLU A 195 9.87 21.83 13.58
C GLU A 195 10.50 22.33 14.89
N GLU A 196 11.20 21.44 15.62
CA GLU A 196 12.20 21.83 16.62
C GLU A 196 13.56 22.11 15.95
#